data_AF-A0A1E3JMU9-F1
#
_entry.id   AF-A0A1E3JMU9-F1
#
_cell.length_a   1.000
_cell.length_b   1.000
_cell.length_c   1.000
_cell.angle_alpha   90.00
_cell.angle_beta   90.00
_cell.angle_gamma   90.00
#
_symmetry.space_group_name_H-M   'P 1'
#
loop_
_entity.id
_entity.type
_entity.pdbx_description
1 polymer ?
#
loop_
_entity_poly.entity_id
_entity_poly.type
_entity_poly.pdbx_seq_one_letter_code
_entity_poly.pdbx_strand_id
1 'polypeptide(L)'
;MRLSLSLGLLVAALTTVGGVSLEYLKTGLAIAGESIHSELSRRNDTSSSAEQYVFAHFMVGFVDAYTQEDWTRDIELAASKGIDGFALNWDGQDANAQQLALAFKAASALSTPFKLFISPDFVHYSTEDHEPVSDLLKSWITEDAYFRYNDKSFVSSFWGEGTDWEAVETDVGQDLYVVPYYYASQSAAGTKGVDGLFSWSAWPGEGTEDVVNQNMTTDKDKEYLDLLGPLDKTYMAPVSPWFYAHLPASTGYSKNYYLYSDTLWPTRWQQILSLTKNYPDQLKFVEIITWNDWTDVEQRFRPFCFHGHMMGPFITAFKAGSEDVSVTENRLVYWYRPSLKDAECDSTDSVGSKPSGAEMAADSIFVAVGAATITVTSGSSTSSQIVDKAGVHTLSFPMKAGAVSFEMKMDNDGRPSIFEGDSSPSFNAVSEEPGLTSGPSSSNSADTIQTAAASHTTGVDGGVVALASPETLTMSGCGMSVQGR
;
A
#
# COMPACT_ATOMS: atom_id res chain seq x y z
N MET A 1 -32.66 -35.05 9.00
CA MET A 1 -33.09 -36.27 8.29
C MET A 1 -34.58 -36.16 8.01
N ARG A 2 -34.94 -36.05 6.71
CA ARG A 2 -36.30 -36.01 6.11
C ARG A 2 -37.13 -34.73 6.35
N LEU A 3 -37.89 -34.20 5.41
CA LEU A 3 -37.95 -34.26 3.94
C LEU A 3 -39.03 -33.23 3.55
N SER A 4 -38.81 -32.45 2.50
CA SER A 4 -39.76 -31.51 1.92
C SER A 4 -41.03 -32.18 1.38
N LEU A 5 -42.20 -31.70 1.80
CA LEU A 5 -43.50 -31.72 1.10
C LEU A 5 -44.14 -30.37 1.46
N SER A 6 -44.50 -29.48 0.55
CA SER A 6 -45.59 -29.62 -0.40
C SER A 6 -45.68 -28.31 -1.19
N LEU A 7 -45.51 -28.38 -2.51
CA LEU A 7 -46.12 -27.39 -3.40
C LEU A 7 -46.66 -28.13 -4.63
N GLY A 8 -47.74 -28.87 -4.40
CA GLY A 8 -48.50 -29.55 -5.43
C GLY A 8 -49.98 -29.35 -5.17
N LEU A 9 -50.54 -28.27 -5.71
CA LEU A 9 -51.90 -28.19 -6.28
C LEU A 9 -52.21 -26.71 -6.57
N LEU A 10 -52.12 -26.26 -7.83
CA LEU A 10 -53.18 -25.45 -8.44
C LEU A 10 -52.95 -25.25 -9.95
N VAL A 11 -53.04 -26.28 -10.78
CA VAL A 11 -53.47 -26.07 -12.18
C VAL A 11 -54.29 -27.28 -12.64
N ALA A 12 -55.61 -27.17 -12.47
CA ALA A 12 -56.55 -28.06 -13.15
C ALA A 12 -57.77 -27.24 -13.55
N ALA A 13 -57.67 -26.59 -14.71
CA ALA A 13 -58.78 -26.36 -15.65
C ALA A 13 -58.25 -25.55 -16.83
N LEU A 14 -57.92 -26.21 -17.95
CA LEU A 14 -58.22 -25.67 -19.28
C LEU A 14 -58.20 -26.81 -20.30
N THR A 15 -59.39 -27.18 -20.74
CA THR A 15 -59.64 -28.12 -21.84
C THR A 15 -59.34 -27.45 -23.18
N THR A 16 -58.39 -28.04 -23.90
CA THR A 16 -58.32 -28.23 -25.37
C THR A 16 -58.81 -27.11 -26.31
N VAL A 17 -57.87 -26.48 -27.03
CA VAL A 17 -58.00 -26.22 -28.49
C VAL A 17 -56.60 -26.26 -29.12
N GLY A 18 -56.42 -27.05 -30.19
CA GLY A 18 -55.28 -26.93 -31.12
C GLY A 18 -54.10 -27.84 -30.81
N GLY A 19 -53.95 -28.90 -31.60
CA GLY A 19 -52.88 -29.88 -31.47
C GLY A 19 -51.48 -29.27 -31.52
N VAL A 20 -50.74 -29.41 -30.43
CA VAL A 20 -49.29 -29.27 -30.40
C VAL A 20 -48.74 -30.59 -29.84
N SER A 21 -47.87 -31.24 -30.62
CA SER A 21 -47.30 -32.54 -30.28
C SER A 21 -46.58 -32.48 -28.92
N LEU A 22 -46.74 -33.53 -28.11
CA LEU A 22 -46.11 -33.70 -26.79
C LEU A 22 -44.57 -33.62 -26.84
N GLU A 23 -43.96 -33.75 -28.03
CA GLU A 23 -42.53 -33.52 -28.23
C GLU A 23 -42.13 -32.04 -28.17
N TYR A 24 -42.96 -31.10 -28.64
CA TYR A 24 -42.63 -29.67 -28.61
C TYR A 24 -42.58 -29.10 -27.18
N LEU A 25 -43.42 -29.61 -26.29
CA LEU A 25 -43.41 -29.27 -24.85
C LEU A 25 -42.18 -29.83 -24.13
N LYS A 26 -41.64 -30.98 -24.57
CA LYS A 26 -40.42 -31.56 -23.99
C LYS A 26 -39.16 -30.79 -24.42
N THR A 27 -39.09 -30.37 -25.68
CA THR A 27 -37.96 -29.56 -26.17
C THR A 27 -37.97 -28.15 -25.58
N GLY A 28 -39.14 -27.54 -25.42
CA GLY A 28 -39.27 -26.22 -24.76
C GLY A 28 -38.88 -26.22 -23.28
N LEU A 29 -39.19 -27.29 -22.54
CA LEU A 29 -38.79 -27.44 -21.12
C LEU A 29 -37.29 -27.76 -20.95
N ALA A 30 -36.69 -28.48 -21.90
CA ALA A 30 -35.24 -28.76 -21.89
C ALA A 30 -34.42 -27.50 -22.20
N ILE A 31 -34.84 -26.70 -23.18
CA ILE A 31 -34.19 -25.43 -23.54
C ILE A 31 -34.32 -24.40 -22.40
N ALA A 32 -35.48 -24.34 -21.73
CA ALA A 32 -35.64 -23.54 -20.53
C ALA A 32 -34.77 -24.07 -19.39
N GLY A 33 -34.72 -25.39 -19.16
CA GLY A 33 -33.88 -26.00 -18.13
C GLY A 33 -32.39 -25.74 -18.29
N GLU A 34 -31.85 -25.82 -19.52
CA GLU A 34 -30.45 -25.50 -19.82
C GLU A 34 -30.16 -24.00 -19.73
N SER A 35 -31.08 -23.12 -20.15
CA SER A 35 -30.92 -21.67 -20.00
C SER A 35 -30.94 -21.25 -18.53
N ILE A 36 -31.80 -21.87 -17.70
CA ILE A 36 -31.88 -21.57 -16.27
C ILE A 36 -30.71 -22.20 -15.51
N HIS A 37 -30.19 -23.38 -15.92
CA HIS A 37 -28.96 -23.94 -15.36
C HIS A 37 -27.69 -23.18 -15.77
N SER A 38 -27.67 -22.61 -16.98
CA SER A 38 -26.62 -21.70 -17.46
C SER A 38 -26.66 -20.37 -16.70
N GLU A 39 -27.85 -19.81 -16.44
CA GLU A 39 -27.99 -18.59 -15.63
C GLU A 39 -27.73 -18.83 -14.14
N LEU A 40 -28.12 -19.98 -13.58
CA LEU A 40 -27.83 -20.34 -12.19
C LEU A 40 -26.37 -20.75 -12.00
N SER A 41 -25.73 -21.37 -13.01
CA SER A 41 -24.28 -21.59 -12.99
C SER A 41 -23.52 -20.27 -13.18
N ARG A 42 -23.98 -19.36 -14.05
CA ARG A 42 -23.42 -17.99 -14.13
C ARG A 42 -23.61 -17.20 -12.82
N ARG A 43 -24.73 -17.36 -12.11
CA ARG A 43 -24.95 -16.71 -10.80
C ARG A 43 -24.19 -17.37 -9.65
N ASN A 44 -23.79 -18.63 -9.78
CA ASN A 44 -22.94 -19.30 -8.79
C ASN A 44 -21.44 -19.20 -9.12
N ASP A 45 -21.07 -18.68 -10.28
CA ASP A 45 -19.69 -18.38 -10.68
C ASP A 45 -19.38 -16.87 -10.59
N THR A 46 -20.34 -16.04 -10.19
CA THR A 46 -20.10 -14.68 -9.70
C THR A 46 -19.81 -14.70 -8.20
N SER A 47 -18.77 -15.43 -7.82
CA SER A 47 -17.77 -14.79 -6.97
C SER A 47 -16.96 -13.91 -7.93
N SER A 48 -17.55 -12.81 -8.44
CA SER A 48 -16.69 -11.76 -8.98
C SER A 48 -15.82 -11.37 -7.80
N SER A 49 -14.52 -11.65 -7.84
CA SER A 49 -13.60 -10.94 -6.95
C SER A 49 -13.98 -9.46 -7.11
N ALA A 50 -14.46 -8.81 -6.05
CA ALA A 50 -14.80 -7.41 -6.14
C ALA A 50 -13.55 -6.71 -6.68
N GLU A 51 -13.65 -6.04 -7.83
CA GLU A 51 -12.49 -5.36 -8.41
C GLU A 51 -12.07 -4.25 -7.45
N GLN A 52 -11.00 -4.54 -6.71
CA GLN A 52 -10.47 -3.73 -5.63
C GLN A 52 -9.06 -3.34 -6.00
N TYR A 53 -8.78 -2.04 -5.93
CA TYR A 53 -7.52 -1.49 -6.38
C TYR A 53 -6.83 -0.75 -5.25
N VAL A 54 -5.51 -0.90 -5.20
CA VAL A 54 -4.66 -0.21 -4.22
C VAL A 54 -3.70 0.68 -4.98
N PHE A 55 -3.73 1.97 -4.68
CA PHE A 55 -2.85 2.98 -5.24
C PHE A 55 -1.92 3.53 -4.16
N ALA A 56 -0.81 4.14 -4.57
CA ALA A 56 -0.02 4.95 -3.66
C ALA A 56 0.07 6.39 -4.17
N HIS A 57 -0.07 7.33 -3.24
CA HIS A 57 0.10 8.75 -3.50
C HIS A 57 1.55 9.03 -3.89
N PHE A 58 1.78 9.75 -4.99
CA PHE A 58 3.12 10.03 -5.50
C PHE A 58 3.26 11.52 -5.83
N MET A 59 4.12 12.21 -5.09
CA MET A 59 4.48 13.62 -5.31
C MET A 59 5.44 13.73 -6.49
N VAL A 60 4.92 14.11 -7.67
CA VAL A 60 5.75 14.31 -8.87
C VAL A 60 6.71 15.48 -8.68
N GLY A 61 6.29 16.50 -7.93
CA GLY A 61 7.10 17.69 -7.63
C GLY A 61 8.38 17.43 -6.83
N PHE A 62 8.54 16.24 -6.23
CA PHE A 62 9.72 15.88 -5.42
C PHE A 62 10.78 15.07 -6.16
N VAL A 63 10.57 14.79 -7.45
CA VAL A 63 11.42 13.91 -8.24
C VAL A 63 11.94 14.56 -9.52
N ASP A 64 12.23 15.86 -9.46
CA ASP A 64 12.74 16.65 -10.60
C ASP A 64 13.94 15.98 -11.31
N ALA A 65 14.81 15.33 -10.55
CA ALA A 65 16.00 14.62 -11.02
C ALA A 65 15.81 13.14 -11.38
N TYR A 66 14.59 12.58 -11.27
CA TYR A 66 14.36 11.16 -11.60
C TYR A 66 14.68 10.86 -13.06
N THR A 67 15.32 9.71 -13.26
CA THR A 67 15.48 9.09 -14.58
C THR A 67 14.35 8.10 -14.86
N GLN A 68 14.23 7.62 -16.11
CA GLN A 68 13.27 6.55 -16.43
C GLN A 68 13.58 5.28 -15.62
N GLU A 69 14.85 4.98 -15.38
CA GLU A 69 15.29 3.83 -14.59
C GLU A 69 14.87 3.96 -13.12
N ASP A 70 14.84 5.17 -12.56
CA ASP A 70 14.34 5.40 -11.21
C ASP A 70 12.83 5.17 -11.12
N TRP A 71 12.07 5.69 -12.08
CA TRP A 71 10.63 5.38 -12.22
C TRP A 71 10.37 3.88 -12.36
N THR A 72 11.14 3.21 -13.22
CA THR A 72 11.03 1.77 -13.45
C THR A 72 11.23 1.00 -12.14
N ARG A 73 12.26 1.36 -11.37
CA ARG A 73 12.58 0.72 -10.09
C ARG A 73 11.47 0.91 -9.06
N ASP A 74 10.89 2.10 -8.97
CA ASP A 74 9.81 2.38 -8.03
C ASP A 74 8.50 1.70 -8.44
N ILE A 75 8.17 1.67 -9.73
CA ILE A 75 7.02 0.93 -10.26
C ILE A 75 7.16 -0.57 -10.00
N GLU A 76 8.32 -1.17 -10.31
CA GLU A 76 8.56 -2.60 -10.05
C GLU A 76 8.49 -2.91 -8.55
N LEU A 77 9.04 -2.04 -7.71
CA LEU A 77 8.95 -2.21 -6.26
C LEU A 77 7.49 -2.14 -5.79
N ALA A 78 6.73 -1.13 -6.20
CA ALA A 78 5.32 -0.96 -5.85
C ALA A 78 4.48 -2.17 -6.30
N ALA A 79 4.64 -2.58 -7.57
CA ALA A 79 3.98 -3.75 -8.14
C ALA A 79 4.32 -5.03 -7.36
N SER A 80 5.58 -5.20 -6.94
CA SER A 80 6.01 -6.36 -6.14
C SER A 80 5.32 -6.46 -4.77
N LYS A 81 4.77 -5.35 -4.27
CA LYS A 81 4.02 -5.31 -3.00
C LYS A 81 2.50 -5.40 -3.20
N GLY A 82 2.06 -5.55 -4.45
CA GLY A 82 0.65 -5.69 -4.83
C GLY A 82 -0.06 -4.36 -5.08
N ILE A 83 0.65 -3.23 -5.15
CA ILE A 83 0.06 -1.93 -5.52
C ILE A 83 -0.23 -1.94 -7.03
N ASP A 84 -1.41 -1.48 -7.41
CA ASP A 84 -1.90 -1.47 -8.79
C ASP A 84 -1.43 -0.24 -9.57
N GLY A 85 -1.18 0.87 -8.87
CA GLY A 85 -0.77 2.09 -9.53
C GLY A 85 -0.34 3.23 -8.62
N PHE A 86 0.10 4.32 -9.25
CA PHE A 86 0.37 5.58 -8.57
C PHE A 86 -0.69 6.64 -8.91
N ALA A 87 -1.13 7.34 -7.85
CA ALA A 87 -1.85 8.60 -7.95
C ALA A 87 -0.81 9.72 -8.07
N LEU A 88 -0.60 10.24 -9.28
CA LEU A 88 0.44 11.23 -9.56
C LEU A 88 -0.05 12.61 -9.14
N ASN A 89 0.31 13.03 -7.92
CA ASN A 89 0.07 14.39 -7.44
C ASN A 89 0.86 15.38 -8.31
N TRP A 90 0.14 16.34 -8.88
CA TRP A 90 0.68 17.28 -9.84
C TRP A 90 0.35 18.72 -9.44
N ASP A 91 1.41 19.51 -9.26
CA ASP A 91 1.39 20.90 -8.79
C ASP A 91 1.35 21.95 -9.91
N GLY A 92 1.27 21.51 -11.19
CA GLY A 92 1.23 22.41 -12.34
C GLY A 92 2.59 22.98 -12.76
N GLN A 93 3.71 22.61 -12.13
CA GLN A 93 5.00 23.23 -12.40
C GLN A 93 5.69 22.65 -13.64
N ASP A 94 5.90 23.49 -14.67
CA ASP A 94 6.57 23.11 -15.92
C ASP A 94 7.94 22.42 -15.72
N ALA A 95 8.67 22.80 -14.67
CA ALA A 95 9.97 22.22 -14.33
C ALA A 95 9.90 20.69 -14.11
N ASN A 96 8.73 20.19 -13.67
CA ASN A 96 8.49 18.79 -13.38
C ASN A 96 7.72 18.07 -14.48
N ALA A 97 7.33 18.75 -15.57
CA ALA A 97 6.41 18.18 -16.58
C ALA A 97 7.02 16.97 -17.30
N GLN A 98 8.35 16.96 -17.45
CA GLN A 98 9.08 15.82 -17.98
C GLN A 98 8.89 14.55 -17.14
N GLN A 99 8.67 14.66 -15.83
CA GLN A 99 8.56 13.50 -14.94
C GLN A 99 7.30 12.68 -15.21
N LEU A 100 6.18 13.31 -15.58
CA LEU A 100 4.99 12.58 -16.05
C LEU A 100 5.30 11.75 -17.31
N ALA A 101 6.02 12.32 -18.27
CA ALA A 101 6.44 11.60 -19.48
C ALA A 101 7.32 10.39 -19.17
N LEU A 102 8.28 10.56 -18.25
CA LEU A 102 9.16 9.48 -17.82
C LEU A 102 8.40 8.39 -17.07
N ALA A 103 7.44 8.76 -16.21
CA ALA A 103 6.59 7.83 -15.49
C ALA A 103 5.75 6.95 -16.44
N PHE A 104 5.00 7.56 -17.38
CA PHE A 104 4.19 6.81 -18.35
C PHE A 104 5.04 5.94 -19.27
N LYS A 105 6.22 6.43 -19.69
CA LYS A 105 7.16 5.65 -20.48
C LYS A 105 7.73 4.45 -19.71
N ALA A 106 8.06 4.63 -18.43
CA ALA A 106 8.50 3.54 -17.56
C ALA A 106 7.40 2.49 -17.36
N ALA A 107 6.19 2.92 -17.01
CA ALA A 107 5.05 2.02 -16.81
C ALA A 107 4.71 1.23 -18.09
N SER A 108 4.71 1.88 -19.25
CA SER A 108 4.40 1.24 -20.53
C SER A 108 5.51 0.30 -21.04
N ALA A 109 6.76 0.50 -20.59
CA ALA A 109 7.88 -0.37 -20.95
C ALA A 109 7.87 -1.69 -20.15
N LEU A 110 7.14 -1.74 -19.04
CA LEU A 110 7.07 -2.91 -18.17
C LEU A 110 5.97 -3.88 -18.61
N SER A 111 6.19 -5.17 -18.36
CA SER A 111 5.16 -6.20 -18.56
C SER A 111 4.21 -6.33 -17.37
N THR A 112 4.49 -5.65 -16.26
CA THR A 112 3.59 -5.57 -15.11
C THR A 112 2.37 -4.71 -15.44
N PRO A 113 1.15 -5.09 -15.03
CA PRO A 113 -0.06 -4.32 -15.33
C PRO A 113 -0.20 -3.04 -14.50
N PHE A 114 0.91 -2.45 -14.05
CA PHE A 114 0.92 -1.26 -13.19
C PHE A 114 0.40 -0.05 -13.95
N LYS A 115 -0.47 0.72 -13.30
CA LYS A 115 -1.16 1.86 -13.90
C LYS A 115 -0.80 3.17 -13.23
N LEU A 116 -1.05 4.26 -13.92
CA LEU A 116 -0.86 5.62 -13.42
C LEU A 116 -2.13 6.41 -13.68
N PHE A 117 -2.48 7.33 -12.79
CA PHE A 117 -3.49 8.33 -13.07
C PHE A 117 -3.10 9.67 -12.45
N ILE A 118 -3.68 10.73 -12.98
CA ILE A 118 -3.38 12.09 -12.53
C ILE A 118 -4.22 12.44 -11.31
N SER A 119 -3.58 13.09 -10.35
CA SER A 119 -4.20 13.72 -9.18
C SER A 119 -3.80 15.20 -9.16
N PRO A 120 -4.58 16.11 -9.76
CA PRO A 120 -4.25 17.53 -9.72
C PRO A 120 -4.36 18.05 -8.29
N ASP A 121 -3.41 18.88 -7.90
CA ASP A 121 -3.36 19.50 -6.58
C ASP A 121 -4.01 20.88 -6.62
N PHE A 122 -5.22 21.01 -6.06
CA PHE A 122 -5.96 22.26 -6.07
C PHE A 122 -5.43 23.34 -5.12
N VAL A 123 -4.29 23.11 -4.46
CA VAL A 123 -3.46 24.21 -3.94
C VAL A 123 -2.93 25.08 -5.10
N HIS A 124 -2.74 24.49 -6.28
CA HIS A 124 -2.14 25.11 -7.45
C HIS A 124 -3.11 25.33 -8.63
N TYR A 125 -4.27 24.69 -8.60
CA TYR A 125 -5.31 24.80 -9.63
C TYR A 125 -6.51 25.61 -9.14
N SER A 126 -7.15 26.37 -10.03
CA SER A 126 -8.40 27.06 -9.76
C SER A 126 -9.58 26.10 -9.88
N THR A 127 -10.57 26.21 -8.98
CA THR A 127 -11.85 25.50 -9.13
C THR A 127 -12.85 26.26 -10.01
N GLU A 128 -12.60 27.55 -10.27
CA GLU A 128 -13.46 28.40 -11.13
C GLU A 128 -13.10 28.27 -12.61
N ASP A 129 -11.86 27.88 -12.92
CA ASP A 129 -11.36 27.69 -14.28
C ASP A 129 -10.87 26.25 -14.45
N HIS A 130 -11.66 25.46 -15.18
CA HIS A 130 -11.41 24.04 -15.38
C HIS A 130 -10.45 23.75 -16.53
N GLU A 131 -10.20 24.70 -17.44
CA GLU A 131 -9.38 24.49 -18.65
C GLU A 131 -7.98 23.95 -18.32
N PRO A 132 -7.24 24.44 -17.30
CA PRO A 132 -5.92 23.92 -16.97
C PRO A 132 -5.94 22.44 -16.52
N VAL A 133 -6.99 22.02 -15.81
CA VAL A 133 -7.17 20.60 -15.43
C VAL A 133 -7.52 19.78 -16.66
N SER A 134 -8.41 20.27 -17.52
CA SER A 134 -8.76 19.63 -18.78
C SER A 134 -7.52 19.39 -19.66
N ASP A 135 -6.66 20.41 -19.82
CA ASP A 135 -5.47 20.34 -20.67
C ASP A 135 -4.39 19.41 -20.11
N LEU A 136 -4.24 19.36 -18.79
CA LEU A 136 -3.42 18.37 -18.12
C LEU A 136 -3.91 16.95 -18.43
N LEU A 137 -5.20 16.67 -18.21
CA LEU A 137 -5.75 15.34 -18.42
C LEU A 137 -5.69 14.90 -19.88
N LYS A 138 -6.06 15.76 -20.84
CA LYS A 138 -5.97 15.51 -22.28
C LYS A 138 -4.59 14.99 -22.71
N SER A 139 -3.54 15.47 -22.06
CA SER A 139 -2.16 15.12 -22.39
C SER A 139 -1.78 13.68 -22.05
N TRP A 140 -2.49 13.03 -21.12
CA TRP A 140 -2.08 11.73 -20.56
C TRP A 140 -3.15 10.65 -20.63
N ILE A 141 -4.42 11.03 -20.71
CA ILE A 141 -5.55 10.10 -20.56
C ILE A 141 -5.65 9.02 -21.65
N THR A 142 -4.93 9.21 -22.76
CA THR A 142 -4.85 8.24 -23.86
C THR A 142 -3.70 7.24 -23.72
N GLU A 143 -2.80 7.42 -22.75
CA GLU A 143 -1.69 6.51 -22.50
C GLU A 143 -2.20 5.10 -22.14
N ASP A 144 -1.51 4.07 -22.61
CA ASP A 144 -1.87 2.66 -22.36
C ASP A 144 -1.73 2.29 -20.87
N ALA A 145 -0.76 2.91 -20.19
CA ALA A 145 -0.55 2.78 -18.76
C ALA A 145 -1.51 3.63 -17.91
N TYR A 146 -2.41 4.43 -18.52
CA TYR A 146 -3.40 5.21 -17.77
C TYR A 146 -4.45 4.29 -17.13
N PHE A 147 -4.73 4.48 -15.83
CA PHE A 147 -5.70 3.68 -15.10
C PHE A 147 -7.14 3.99 -15.56
N ARG A 148 -7.89 2.94 -15.87
CA ARG A 148 -9.30 3.03 -16.25
C ARG A 148 -10.11 2.10 -15.36
N TYR A 149 -11.28 2.56 -14.93
CA TYR A 149 -12.24 1.80 -14.15
C TYR A 149 -13.61 1.87 -14.82
N ASN A 150 -14.23 0.71 -15.07
CA ASN A 150 -15.46 0.60 -15.85
C ASN A 150 -15.40 1.36 -17.20
N ASP A 151 -14.31 1.15 -17.93
CA ASP A 151 -13.99 1.80 -19.22
C ASP A 151 -13.87 3.34 -19.19
N LYS A 152 -13.98 3.96 -18.02
CA LYS A 152 -13.77 5.39 -17.81
C LYS A 152 -12.36 5.68 -17.29
N SER A 153 -11.81 6.82 -17.66
CA SER A 153 -10.48 7.21 -17.22
C SER A 153 -10.51 7.78 -15.80
N PHE A 154 -9.74 7.17 -14.90
CA PHE A 154 -9.81 7.50 -13.48
C PHE A 154 -9.04 8.79 -13.17
N VAL A 155 -9.61 9.62 -12.29
CA VAL A 155 -9.00 10.86 -11.79
C VAL A 155 -9.30 10.98 -10.30
N SER A 156 -8.28 11.21 -9.47
CA SER A 156 -8.47 11.73 -8.10
C SER A 156 -8.02 13.18 -8.05
N SER A 157 -8.06 13.83 -6.89
CA SER A 157 -7.44 15.14 -6.70
C SER A 157 -7.18 15.38 -5.21
N PHE A 158 -6.23 16.27 -4.91
CA PHE A 158 -6.11 16.84 -3.58
C PHE A 158 -6.98 18.11 -3.54
N TRP A 159 -8.09 18.05 -2.79
CA TRP A 159 -9.15 19.07 -2.80
C TRP A 159 -9.78 19.29 -4.19
N GLY A 160 -10.43 20.43 -4.38
CA GLY A 160 -11.05 20.86 -5.64
C GLY A 160 -12.55 21.11 -5.54
N GLU A 161 -13.11 21.27 -4.34
CA GLU A 161 -14.53 21.52 -4.13
C GLU A 161 -15.02 22.71 -4.97
N GLY A 162 -16.04 22.46 -5.80
CA GLY A 162 -16.60 23.46 -6.71
C GLY A 162 -16.17 23.30 -8.17
N THR A 163 -15.18 22.44 -8.47
CA THR A 163 -14.77 22.14 -9.84
C THR A 163 -15.92 21.55 -10.66
N ASP A 164 -16.13 22.08 -11.87
CA ASP A 164 -17.10 21.56 -12.83
C ASP A 164 -16.52 20.36 -13.60
N TRP A 165 -16.62 19.17 -12.99
CA TRP A 165 -16.10 17.94 -13.59
C TRP A 165 -16.87 17.50 -14.85
N GLU A 166 -18.12 17.92 -15.05
CA GLU A 166 -18.86 17.67 -16.30
C GLU A 166 -18.24 18.48 -17.45
N ALA A 167 -17.82 19.72 -17.17
CA ALA A 167 -17.09 20.55 -18.14
C ALA A 167 -15.69 19.98 -18.42
N VAL A 168 -14.95 19.53 -17.39
CA VAL A 168 -13.66 18.83 -17.56
C VAL A 168 -13.81 17.61 -18.47
N GLU A 169 -14.79 16.74 -18.18
CA GLU A 169 -15.07 15.54 -19.00
C GLU A 169 -15.38 15.92 -20.46
N THR A 170 -16.23 16.94 -20.66
CA THR A 170 -16.61 17.44 -21.98
C THR A 170 -15.40 17.93 -22.77
N ASP A 171 -14.53 18.72 -22.13
CA ASP A 171 -13.34 19.27 -22.75
C ASP A 171 -12.34 18.17 -23.11
N VAL A 172 -12.10 17.24 -22.18
CA VAL A 172 -11.19 16.10 -22.39
C VAL A 172 -11.69 15.21 -23.52
N GLY A 173 -13.02 15.12 -23.71
CA GLY A 173 -13.65 14.35 -24.77
C GLY A 173 -13.62 12.83 -24.51
N GLN A 174 -13.47 12.41 -23.25
CA GLN A 174 -13.51 11.02 -22.79
C GLN A 174 -14.19 10.95 -21.42
N ASP A 175 -14.97 9.89 -21.20
CA ASP A 175 -15.66 9.65 -19.94
C ASP A 175 -14.65 9.51 -18.78
N LEU A 176 -14.92 10.22 -17.68
CA LEU A 176 -14.09 10.24 -16.48
C LEU A 176 -14.74 9.45 -15.34
N TYR A 177 -13.89 8.82 -14.52
CA TYR A 177 -14.28 8.27 -13.23
C TYR A 177 -13.62 9.08 -12.13
N VAL A 178 -14.35 10.01 -11.54
CA VAL A 178 -13.77 11.06 -10.69
C VAL A 178 -13.99 10.77 -9.21
N VAL A 179 -12.90 10.65 -8.45
CA VAL A 179 -12.87 10.33 -7.01
C VAL A 179 -11.96 11.33 -6.28
N PRO A 180 -12.39 12.59 -6.09
CA PRO A 180 -11.58 13.64 -5.51
C PRO A 180 -11.52 13.50 -3.98
N TYR A 181 -10.44 13.99 -3.36
CA TYR A 181 -10.45 14.22 -1.92
C TYR A 181 -11.26 15.48 -1.61
N TYR A 182 -12.49 15.31 -1.14
CA TYR A 182 -13.30 16.39 -0.57
C TYR A 182 -13.66 16.09 0.87
N TYR A 183 -13.88 17.13 1.68
CA TYR A 183 -14.48 16.92 3.00
C TYR A 183 -15.87 16.29 2.89
N ALA A 184 -16.11 15.24 3.69
CA ALA A 184 -17.38 14.53 3.74
C ALA A 184 -18.55 15.50 4.00
N SER A 185 -19.45 15.59 3.04
CA SER A 185 -20.66 16.40 3.13
C SER A 185 -21.69 15.96 2.10
N GLN A 186 -22.97 16.26 2.36
CA GLN A 186 -24.04 15.97 1.39
C GLN A 186 -23.82 16.70 0.06
N SER A 187 -23.24 17.91 0.10
CA SER A 187 -22.86 18.67 -1.10
C SER A 187 -21.75 17.99 -1.88
N ALA A 188 -20.68 17.52 -1.22
CA ALA A 188 -19.58 16.83 -1.89
C ALA A 188 -20.06 15.53 -2.56
N ALA A 189 -20.84 14.72 -1.84
CA ALA A 189 -21.40 13.49 -2.40
C ALA A 189 -22.38 13.77 -3.56
N GLY A 190 -23.08 14.91 -3.53
CA GLY A 190 -24.02 15.35 -4.57
C GLY A 190 -23.39 16.08 -5.76
N THR A 191 -22.07 16.32 -5.78
CA THR A 191 -21.39 16.97 -6.90
C THR A 191 -21.60 16.16 -8.19
N LYS A 192 -21.96 16.86 -9.28
CA LYS A 192 -22.12 16.26 -10.61
C LYS A 192 -20.75 15.98 -11.24
N GLY A 193 -20.69 14.96 -12.10
CA GLY A 193 -19.42 14.51 -12.70
C GLY A 193 -18.46 13.83 -11.71
N VAL A 194 -18.87 13.60 -10.46
CA VAL A 194 -18.09 12.89 -9.43
C VAL A 194 -18.70 11.52 -9.19
N ASP A 195 -17.91 10.45 -9.33
CA ASP A 195 -18.36 9.04 -9.20
C ASP A 195 -18.07 8.44 -7.81
N GLY A 196 -17.22 9.10 -7.02
CA GLY A 196 -16.88 8.67 -5.67
C GLY A 196 -16.22 9.78 -4.87
N LEU A 197 -15.87 9.52 -3.61
CA LEU A 197 -15.04 10.43 -2.83
C LEU A 197 -13.87 9.69 -2.18
N PHE A 198 -12.76 10.38 -2.06
CA PHE A 198 -11.58 9.99 -1.32
C PHE A 198 -11.54 10.73 0.02
N SER A 199 -11.04 10.08 1.07
CA SER A 199 -10.77 10.72 2.35
C SER A 199 -9.26 10.86 2.56
N TRP A 200 -8.79 11.96 3.14
CA TRP A 200 -7.40 12.11 3.58
C TRP A 200 -7.17 11.74 5.05
N SER A 201 -8.21 11.25 5.74
CA SER A 201 -8.15 10.93 7.17
C SER A 201 -7.44 9.59 7.41
N ALA A 202 -6.12 9.59 7.27
CA ALA A 202 -5.28 8.40 7.45
C ALA A 202 -4.73 8.24 8.87
N TRP A 203 -4.77 9.32 9.68
CA TRP A 203 -4.15 9.40 11.00
C TRP A 203 -5.12 9.97 12.05
N PRO A 204 -4.97 9.58 13.33
CA PRO A 204 -5.72 10.18 14.43
C PRO A 204 -5.40 11.68 14.56
N GLY A 205 -6.44 12.51 14.68
CA GLY A 205 -6.29 13.96 14.84
C GLY A 205 -5.91 14.72 13.57
N GLU A 206 -5.87 14.05 12.42
CA GLU A 206 -5.75 14.73 11.12
C GLU A 206 -6.85 15.79 10.96
N GLY A 207 -6.46 16.97 10.47
CA GLY A 207 -7.33 18.13 10.32
C GLY A 207 -7.68 18.86 11.63
N THR A 208 -7.01 18.55 12.75
CA THR A 208 -7.23 19.22 14.05
C THR A 208 -5.96 19.91 14.55
N GLU A 209 -6.11 20.95 15.39
CA GLU A 209 -4.98 21.61 16.07
C GLU A 209 -4.55 20.85 17.35
N ASP A 210 -5.35 19.89 17.80
CA ASP A 210 -5.16 19.16 19.04
C ASP A 210 -4.29 17.91 18.86
N VAL A 211 -3.46 17.63 19.86
CA VAL A 211 -2.76 16.35 19.95
C VAL A 211 -3.75 15.25 20.32
N VAL A 212 -3.99 14.32 19.39
CA VAL A 212 -4.89 13.17 19.60
C VAL A 212 -4.11 11.91 19.90
N ASN A 213 -4.01 11.57 21.19
CA ASN A 213 -3.37 10.34 21.67
C ASN A 213 -4.38 9.18 21.75
N GLN A 214 -4.96 8.81 20.61
CA GLN A 214 -5.93 7.72 20.49
C GLN A 214 -5.71 6.95 19.20
N ASN A 215 -6.11 5.68 19.18
CA ASN A 215 -6.09 4.89 17.96
C ASN A 215 -7.07 5.45 16.92
N MET A 216 -6.74 5.25 15.65
CA MET A 216 -7.64 5.58 14.53
C MET A 216 -8.95 4.82 14.65
N THR A 217 -10.06 5.42 14.23
CA THR A 217 -11.39 4.77 14.17
C THR A 217 -11.92 4.72 12.75
N THR A 218 -13.01 3.98 12.53
CA THR A 218 -13.72 3.91 11.24
C THR A 218 -14.78 5.00 11.08
N ASP A 219 -14.88 5.95 12.01
CA ASP A 219 -16.03 6.85 12.06
C ASP A 219 -16.05 7.80 10.87
N LYS A 220 -14.87 8.26 10.44
CA LYS A 220 -14.74 9.04 9.21
C LYS A 220 -15.07 8.23 7.97
N ASP A 221 -14.60 6.99 7.83
CA ASP A 221 -14.99 6.14 6.69
C ASP A 221 -16.50 5.98 6.59
N LYS A 222 -17.17 5.73 7.72
CA LYS A 222 -18.63 5.59 7.78
C LYS A 222 -19.35 6.87 7.37
N GLU A 223 -18.80 8.04 7.70
CA GLU A 223 -19.32 9.33 7.22
C GLU A 223 -19.35 9.39 5.69
N TYR A 224 -18.27 8.99 5.00
CA TYR A 224 -18.26 8.92 3.54
C TYR A 224 -19.21 7.85 3.01
N LEU A 225 -19.15 6.62 3.55
CA LEU A 225 -19.97 5.49 3.10
C LEU A 225 -21.48 5.78 3.25
N ASP A 226 -21.91 6.39 4.36
CA ASP A 226 -23.32 6.72 4.59
C ASP A 226 -23.82 7.81 3.62
N LEU A 227 -22.95 8.75 3.22
CA LEU A 227 -23.28 9.79 2.24
C LEU A 227 -23.30 9.27 0.79
N LEU A 228 -22.40 8.35 0.44
CA LEU A 228 -22.19 7.84 -0.91
C LEU A 228 -23.15 6.68 -1.27
N GLY A 229 -23.46 5.82 -0.30
CA GLY A 229 -24.28 4.62 -0.52
C GLY A 229 -25.63 4.87 -1.18
N PRO A 230 -26.43 5.87 -0.72
CA PRO A 230 -27.72 6.19 -1.36
C PRO A 230 -27.60 6.70 -2.80
N LEU A 231 -26.40 7.09 -3.24
CA LEU A 231 -26.11 7.63 -4.58
C LEU A 231 -25.40 6.63 -5.49
N ASP A 232 -25.14 5.40 -5.00
CA ASP A 232 -24.39 4.35 -5.71
C ASP A 232 -22.97 4.83 -6.13
N LYS A 233 -22.33 5.61 -5.26
CA LYS A 233 -20.98 6.16 -5.47
C LYS A 233 -19.93 5.38 -4.69
N THR A 234 -18.69 5.37 -5.19
CA THR A 234 -17.59 4.64 -4.55
C THR A 234 -16.85 5.46 -3.51
N TYR A 235 -16.20 4.75 -2.59
CA TYR A 235 -15.33 5.30 -1.57
C TYR A 235 -13.89 4.82 -1.80
N MET A 236 -12.95 5.76 -1.77
CA MET A 236 -11.52 5.48 -1.70
C MET A 236 -11.04 5.70 -0.26
N ALA A 237 -10.57 4.64 0.39
CA ALA A 237 -10.13 4.69 1.78
C ALA A 237 -8.64 5.07 1.88
N PRO A 238 -8.26 5.97 2.79
CA PRO A 238 -6.86 6.28 3.06
C PRO A 238 -6.22 5.29 4.02
N VAL A 239 -4.95 4.99 3.78
CA VAL A 239 -4.10 4.30 4.75
C VAL A 239 -2.69 4.87 4.73
N SER A 240 -2.06 4.98 5.89
CA SER A 240 -0.70 5.50 6.00
C SER A 240 0.07 4.75 7.08
N PRO A 241 1.37 4.47 6.87
CA PRO A 241 2.19 3.80 7.88
C PRO A 241 2.35 4.64 9.15
N TRP A 242 2.62 5.93 8.99
CA TRP A 242 2.81 6.89 10.08
C TRP A 242 2.74 8.32 9.56
N PHE A 243 2.60 9.28 10.48
CA PHE A 243 2.80 10.70 10.18
C PHE A 243 3.92 11.27 11.05
N TYR A 244 4.90 11.91 10.42
CA TYR A 244 5.94 12.64 11.12
C TYR A 244 6.50 13.74 10.23
N ALA A 245 6.37 14.99 10.67
CA ALA A 245 6.97 16.12 10.01
C ALA A 245 7.92 16.85 10.96
N HIS A 246 9.13 17.11 10.48
CA HIS A 246 10.19 17.80 11.23
C HIS A 246 11.04 18.65 10.27
N LEU A 247 10.40 19.68 9.73
CA LEU A 247 10.93 20.60 8.74
C LEU A 247 11.22 21.96 9.39
N PRO A 248 12.48 22.42 9.35
CA PRO A 248 12.83 23.73 9.90
C PRO A 248 12.29 24.85 9.03
N ALA A 249 12.15 26.05 9.62
CA ALA A 249 11.65 27.22 8.91
C ALA A 249 12.48 27.62 7.67
N SER A 250 13.76 27.22 7.61
CA SER A 250 14.63 27.43 6.45
C SER A 250 14.16 26.72 5.19
N THR A 251 13.29 25.72 5.30
CA THR A 251 12.68 25.03 4.14
C THR A 251 11.63 25.90 3.45
N GLY A 252 11.20 27.00 4.06
CA GLY A 252 10.07 27.82 3.59
C GLY A 252 8.71 27.22 3.95
N TYR A 253 8.66 26.01 4.52
CA TYR A 253 7.44 25.32 4.91
C TYR A 253 7.64 24.58 6.24
N SER A 254 7.63 25.35 7.34
CA SER A 254 7.89 24.81 8.67
C SER A 254 6.77 23.87 9.12
N LYS A 255 7.11 22.63 9.44
CA LYS A 255 6.22 21.63 10.03
C LYS A 255 6.96 20.93 11.17
N ASN A 256 6.36 20.82 12.36
CA ASN A 256 7.00 20.11 13.47
C ASN A 256 5.96 19.39 14.34
N TYR A 257 5.42 18.27 13.86
CA TYR A 257 4.38 17.51 14.56
C TYR A 257 4.41 16.01 14.23
N TYR A 258 3.93 15.22 15.19
CA TYR A 258 3.75 13.78 15.13
C TYR A 258 2.27 13.47 15.38
N LEU A 259 1.65 12.67 14.49
CA LEU A 259 0.34 12.11 14.74
C LEU A 259 0.50 10.66 15.21
N TYR A 260 -0.34 10.23 16.15
CA TYR A 260 -0.18 8.92 16.78
C TYR A 260 -0.18 7.78 15.76
N SER A 261 0.96 7.10 15.65
CA SER A 261 1.22 6.12 14.59
C SER A 261 1.80 4.79 15.08
N ASP A 262 2.06 4.64 16.38
CA ASP A 262 2.76 3.50 17.00
C ASP A 262 2.23 2.12 16.56
N THR A 263 0.91 1.99 16.40
CA THR A 263 0.24 0.75 15.96
C THR A 263 -0.67 0.96 14.75
N LEU A 264 -0.57 2.12 14.10
CA LEU A 264 -1.54 2.59 13.11
C LEU A 264 -1.63 1.66 11.91
N TRP A 265 -0.49 1.25 11.34
CA TRP A 265 -0.48 0.53 10.08
C TRP A 265 -1.31 -0.78 10.10
N PRO A 266 -1.06 -1.76 10.99
CA PRO A 266 -1.87 -2.98 11.01
C PRO A 266 -3.31 -2.72 11.47
N THR A 267 -3.50 -1.77 12.39
CA THR A 267 -4.84 -1.39 12.88
C THR A 267 -5.72 -0.85 11.75
N ARG A 268 -5.16 0.06 10.95
CA ARG A 268 -5.88 0.73 9.87
C ARG A 268 -6.20 -0.23 8.72
N TRP A 269 -5.27 -1.10 8.34
CA TRP A 269 -5.56 -2.13 7.34
C TRP A 269 -6.67 -3.08 7.81
N GLN A 270 -6.65 -3.56 9.06
CA GLN A 270 -7.71 -4.42 9.57
C GLN A 270 -9.08 -3.72 9.54
N GLN A 271 -9.12 -2.42 9.87
CA GLN A 271 -10.34 -1.61 9.76
C GLN A 271 -10.85 -1.55 8.32
N ILE A 272 -9.97 -1.28 7.34
CA ILE A 272 -10.32 -1.24 5.92
C ILE A 272 -10.85 -2.59 5.45
N LEU A 273 -10.20 -3.70 5.81
CA LEU A 273 -10.68 -5.05 5.46
C LEU A 273 -12.08 -5.31 6.04
N SER A 274 -12.32 -4.89 7.28
CA SER A 274 -13.64 -5.01 7.88
C SER A 274 -14.70 -4.14 7.23
N LEU A 275 -14.36 -2.91 6.83
CA LEU A 275 -15.26 -2.08 6.04
C LEU A 275 -15.53 -2.70 4.67
N THR A 276 -14.50 -3.23 4.02
CA THR A 276 -14.58 -3.87 2.70
C THR A 276 -15.61 -5.00 2.67
N LYS A 277 -15.62 -5.86 3.69
CA LYS A 277 -16.62 -6.93 3.81
C LYS A 277 -18.05 -6.43 4.00
N ASN A 278 -18.22 -5.32 4.72
CA ASN A 278 -19.53 -4.74 5.02
C ASN A 278 -20.06 -3.85 3.88
N TYR A 279 -19.17 -3.29 3.08
CA TYR A 279 -19.47 -2.34 1.99
C TYR A 279 -18.76 -2.73 0.68
N PRO A 280 -18.89 -3.98 0.19
CA PRO A 280 -18.08 -4.50 -0.91
C PRO A 280 -18.31 -3.79 -2.24
N ASP A 281 -19.46 -3.15 -2.41
CA ASP A 281 -19.82 -2.41 -3.63
C ASP A 281 -19.40 -0.94 -3.60
N GLN A 282 -19.17 -0.38 -2.40
CA GLN A 282 -18.77 1.03 -2.26
C GLN A 282 -17.27 1.19 -2.07
N LEU A 283 -16.65 0.39 -1.19
CA LEU A 283 -15.22 0.50 -0.91
C LEU A 283 -14.44 -0.32 -1.94
N LYS A 284 -14.12 0.33 -3.06
CA LYS A 284 -13.41 -0.25 -4.22
C LYS A 284 -11.94 0.12 -4.28
N PHE A 285 -11.55 1.21 -3.62
CA PHE A 285 -10.22 1.77 -3.75
C PHE A 285 -9.59 2.01 -2.39
N VAL A 286 -8.28 1.81 -2.32
CA VAL A 286 -7.44 2.26 -1.21
C VAL A 286 -6.33 3.12 -1.80
N GLU A 287 -6.11 4.30 -1.26
CA GLU A 287 -4.92 5.10 -1.56
C GLU A 287 -4.00 5.13 -0.35
N ILE A 288 -2.75 4.73 -0.57
CA ILE A 288 -1.72 4.71 0.45
C ILE A 288 -1.01 6.06 0.44
N ILE A 289 -1.14 6.79 1.54
CA ILE A 289 -0.52 8.09 1.75
C ILE A 289 0.73 7.82 2.59
N THR A 290 1.91 7.70 2.01
CA THR A 290 2.33 8.13 0.67
C THR A 290 3.56 7.34 0.20
N TRP A 291 3.77 7.22 -1.11
CA TRP A 291 4.98 6.62 -1.67
C TRP A 291 6.24 7.44 -1.37
N ASN A 292 6.18 8.76 -1.59
CA ASN A 292 7.34 9.64 -1.55
C ASN A 292 7.06 11.08 -1.06
N ASP A 293 5.93 11.38 -0.41
CA ASP A 293 5.74 12.69 0.22
C ASP A 293 6.64 12.88 1.43
N TRP A 294 7.80 13.50 1.20
CA TRP A 294 8.82 13.69 2.22
C TRP A 294 8.50 14.79 3.24
N THR A 295 7.42 15.54 3.04
CA THR A 295 7.01 16.60 3.97
C THR A 295 6.15 16.09 5.10
N ASP A 296 5.54 14.93 4.90
CA ASP A 296 4.72 14.21 5.87
C ASP A 296 5.44 12.95 6.43
N VAL A 297 6.58 12.57 5.82
CA VAL A 297 7.55 11.56 6.30
C VAL A 297 9.01 11.93 5.95
N GLU A 298 9.98 11.88 6.86
CA GLU A 298 11.36 12.38 6.58
C GLU A 298 12.12 11.67 5.41
N GLN A 299 12.89 12.43 4.62
CA GLN A 299 13.63 12.01 3.40
C GLN A 299 14.64 10.86 3.55
N ARG A 300 15.18 10.61 4.75
CA ARG A 300 16.12 9.48 4.98
C ARG A 300 15.42 8.14 5.02
N PHE A 301 14.09 8.14 5.11
CA PHE A 301 13.29 6.94 5.20
C PHE A 301 12.62 6.75 3.86
N ARG A 302 12.94 5.67 3.14
CA ARG A 302 12.07 5.20 2.06
C ARG A 302 11.00 4.32 2.72
N PRO A 303 9.84 4.85 3.15
CA PRO A 303 8.88 4.11 3.97
C PRO A 303 8.51 2.78 3.29
N PHE A 304 8.42 2.77 1.97
CA PHE A 304 7.94 1.60 1.23
C PHE A 304 8.90 0.42 1.09
N CYS A 305 10.23 0.62 1.17
CA CYS A 305 11.17 -0.50 1.09
C CYS A 305 10.98 -1.50 2.24
N PHE A 306 10.60 -1.01 3.42
CA PHE A 306 10.46 -1.81 4.64
C PHE A 306 9.01 -2.18 4.93
N HIS A 307 8.07 -1.24 4.74
CA HIS A 307 6.64 -1.54 4.93
C HIS A 307 6.09 -2.48 3.89
N GLY A 308 6.66 -2.50 2.67
CA GLY A 308 6.24 -3.36 1.57
C GLY A 308 5.96 -4.81 1.99
N HIS A 309 6.76 -5.33 2.92
CA HIS A 309 6.62 -6.67 3.47
C HIS A 309 5.42 -6.84 4.42
N MET A 310 5.02 -5.78 5.15
CA MET A 310 3.77 -5.77 5.92
C MET A 310 2.54 -5.56 5.03
N MET A 311 2.67 -4.88 3.88
CA MET A 311 1.52 -4.49 3.04
C MET A 311 0.96 -5.66 2.22
N GLY A 312 1.84 -6.51 1.70
CA GLY A 312 1.48 -7.59 0.77
C GLY A 312 0.31 -8.46 1.26
N PRO A 313 0.35 -8.98 2.50
CA PRO A 313 -0.75 -9.77 3.06
C PRO A 313 -2.07 -9.00 3.15
N PHE A 314 -2.05 -7.73 3.60
CA PHE A 314 -3.26 -6.92 3.71
C PHE A 314 -3.83 -6.53 2.35
N ILE A 315 -2.98 -6.15 1.39
CA ILE A 315 -3.39 -5.84 0.01
C ILE A 315 -4.00 -7.09 -0.65
N THR A 316 -3.40 -8.26 -0.43
CA THR A 316 -3.93 -9.53 -0.94
C THR A 316 -5.30 -9.84 -0.35
N ALA A 317 -5.47 -9.68 0.97
CA ALA A 317 -6.76 -9.86 1.63
C ALA A 317 -7.79 -8.84 1.13
N PHE A 318 -7.39 -7.58 0.98
CA PHE A 318 -8.24 -6.50 0.48
C PHE A 318 -8.79 -6.86 -0.88
N LYS A 319 -7.92 -7.22 -1.85
CA LYS A 319 -8.28 -7.61 -3.21
C LYS A 319 -9.11 -8.89 -3.32
N ALA A 320 -9.07 -9.73 -2.29
CA ALA A 320 -9.89 -10.91 -2.18
C ALA A 320 -11.27 -10.62 -1.55
N GLY A 321 -11.54 -9.37 -1.14
CA GLY A 321 -12.70 -9.02 -0.32
C GLY A 321 -12.73 -9.73 1.04
N SER A 322 -11.55 -10.13 1.54
CA SER A 322 -11.40 -10.94 2.74
C SER A 322 -11.04 -10.09 3.96
N GLU A 323 -11.63 -10.38 5.10
CA GLU A 323 -11.18 -9.87 6.40
C GLU A 323 -9.98 -10.64 6.97
N ASP A 324 -9.76 -11.86 6.49
CA ASP A 324 -8.72 -12.75 6.96
C ASP A 324 -7.40 -12.49 6.22
N VAL A 325 -6.36 -12.16 6.98
CA VAL A 325 -5.01 -11.90 6.47
C VAL A 325 -4.18 -13.16 6.57
N SER A 326 -3.74 -13.68 5.43
CA SER A 326 -2.87 -14.86 5.37
C SER A 326 -1.40 -14.44 5.25
N VAL A 327 -0.59 -14.85 6.22
CA VAL A 327 0.86 -14.65 6.21
C VAL A 327 1.52 -15.95 5.74
N THR A 328 2.12 -15.93 4.57
CA THR A 328 2.73 -17.12 3.92
C THR A 328 4.25 -17.18 4.07
N GLU A 329 4.86 -16.12 4.56
CA GLU A 329 6.31 -16.00 4.74
C GLU A 329 6.66 -15.84 6.22
N ASN A 330 7.71 -16.52 6.66
CA ASN A 330 8.24 -16.39 8.01
C ASN A 330 9.07 -15.11 8.10
N ARG A 331 8.41 -13.98 8.37
CA ARG A 331 9.03 -12.66 8.45
C ARG A 331 8.70 -11.96 9.76
N LEU A 332 9.68 -11.22 10.26
CA LEU A 332 9.54 -10.29 11.36
C LEU A 332 9.76 -8.88 10.82
N VAL A 333 8.76 -8.00 10.99
CA VAL A 333 8.91 -6.59 10.67
C VAL A 333 8.86 -5.79 11.97
N TYR A 334 9.82 -4.89 12.17
CA TYR A 334 9.91 -4.12 13.40
C TYR A 334 10.15 -2.63 13.14
N TRP A 335 9.69 -1.81 14.08
CA TRP A 335 9.92 -0.38 14.09
C TRP A 335 10.07 0.15 15.52
N TYR A 336 10.95 1.13 15.68
CA TYR A 336 11.21 1.82 16.94
C TYR A 336 12.08 3.05 16.69
N ARG A 337 11.97 4.05 17.56
CA ARG A 337 12.83 5.24 17.50
C ARG A 337 14.28 4.90 17.84
N PRO A 338 15.28 5.55 17.21
CA PRO A 338 16.68 5.31 17.57
C PRO A 338 17.03 5.86 18.96
N SER A 339 16.23 6.80 19.46
CA SER A 339 16.40 7.48 20.74
C SER A 339 15.14 7.35 21.59
N LEU A 340 15.32 7.31 22.91
CA LEU A 340 14.22 7.43 23.87
C LEU A 340 13.61 8.85 23.80
N LYS A 341 12.31 9.01 24.09
CA LYS A 341 11.64 10.33 24.02
C LYS A 341 12.29 11.40 24.88
N ASP A 342 12.86 10.99 26.01
CA ASP A 342 13.49 11.90 26.98
C ASP A 342 14.93 12.24 26.61
N ALA A 343 15.42 11.81 25.44
CA ALA A 343 16.70 12.27 24.91
C ALA A 343 16.61 13.77 24.57
N GLU A 344 17.59 14.53 25.05
CA GLU A 344 17.69 15.98 24.81
C GLU A 344 18.63 16.22 23.63
N CYS A 345 18.07 16.73 22.53
CA CYS A 345 18.80 16.93 21.27
C CYS A 345 18.62 18.34 20.69
N ASP A 346 17.84 19.22 21.34
CA ASP A 346 17.46 20.55 20.85
C ASP A 346 18.65 21.38 20.36
N SER A 347 19.79 21.34 21.06
CA SER A 347 20.98 22.12 20.70
C SER A 347 21.68 21.69 19.41
N THR A 348 21.40 20.48 18.94
CA THR A 348 21.96 19.88 17.72
C THR A 348 20.90 19.60 16.67
N ASP A 349 19.64 19.89 16.98
CA ASP A 349 18.49 19.66 16.14
C ASP A 349 18.27 20.81 15.16
N SER A 350 17.87 20.49 13.94
CA SER A 350 17.65 21.45 12.86
C SER A 350 16.43 22.35 13.09
N VAL A 351 15.40 21.84 13.78
CA VAL A 351 14.20 22.60 14.16
C VAL A 351 14.40 23.26 15.53
N GLY A 352 15.19 22.62 16.40
CA GLY A 352 15.56 23.13 17.71
C GLY A 352 14.53 22.82 18.80
N SER A 353 13.59 21.90 18.52
CA SER A 353 12.61 21.43 19.49
C SER A 353 11.95 20.13 19.01
N LYS A 354 11.53 19.31 19.98
CA LYS A 354 10.73 18.11 19.72
C LYS A 354 9.42 18.47 19.00
N PRO A 355 8.95 17.63 18.07
CA PRO A 355 7.64 17.81 17.45
C PRO A 355 6.50 17.88 18.45
N SER A 356 5.47 18.67 18.13
CA SER A 356 4.18 18.57 18.83
C SER A 356 3.68 17.13 18.77
N GLY A 357 3.21 16.57 19.89
CA GLY A 357 2.76 15.19 19.98
C GLY A 357 3.86 14.16 20.25
N ALA A 358 5.14 14.54 20.32
CA ALA A 358 6.26 13.61 20.54
C ALA A 358 6.14 12.78 21.83
N GLU A 359 5.38 13.26 22.82
CA GLU A 359 5.07 12.56 24.06
C GLU A 359 4.18 11.32 23.88
N MET A 360 3.43 11.26 22.77
CA MET A 360 2.58 10.11 22.42
C MET A 360 3.39 8.92 21.94
N ALA A 361 4.57 9.15 21.33
CA ALA A 361 5.41 8.09 20.83
C ALA A 361 6.03 7.30 21.99
N ALA A 362 5.66 6.02 22.09
CA ALA A 362 6.12 5.15 23.16
C ALA A 362 7.62 4.85 23.07
N ASP A 363 8.27 4.65 24.22
CA ASP A 363 9.60 4.02 24.29
C ASP A 363 9.43 2.51 24.18
N SER A 364 9.08 2.05 22.99
CA SER A 364 8.80 0.65 22.70
C SER A 364 9.35 0.23 21.36
N ILE A 365 9.69 -1.05 21.27
CA ILE A 365 10.01 -1.74 20.04
C ILE A 365 8.77 -2.49 19.62
N PHE A 366 8.23 -2.10 18.48
CA PHE A 366 7.06 -2.72 17.90
C PHE A 366 7.48 -3.78 16.90
N VAL A 367 6.75 -4.89 16.89
CA VAL A 367 6.99 -6.02 15.99
C VAL A 367 5.66 -6.46 15.40
N ALA A 368 5.56 -6.51 14.07
CA ALA A 368 4.48 -7.17 13.35
C ALA A 368 4.93 -8.57 12.90
N VAL A 369 4.15 -9.58 13.26
CA VAL A 369 4.46 -10.98 12.97
C VAL A 369 3.21 -11.83 12.83
N GLY A 370 3.32 -12.97 12.13
CA GLY A 370 2.34 -14.06 12.18
C GLY A 370 2.43 -14.88 13.47
N ALA A 371 1.94 -16.13 13.43
CA ALA A 371 2.04 -17.05 14.57
C ALA A 371 3.51 -17.42 14.84
N ALA A 372 4.06 -16.93 15.95
CA ALA A 372 5.44 -17.14 16.37
C ALA A 372 5.63 -16.74 17.85
N THR A 373 6.71 -17.25 18.44
CA THR A 373 7.28 -16.70 19.68
C THR A 373 8.39 -15.71 19.33
N ILE A 374 8.23 -14.45 19.74
CA ILE A 374 9.22 -13.39 19.53
C ILE A 374 9.92 -13.06 20.84
N THR A 375 11.24 -12.99 20.80
CA THR A 375 12.07 -12.48 21.89
C THR A 375 12.83 -11.25 21.40
N VAL A 376 12.77 -10.17 22.17
CA VAL A 376 13.49 -8.94 21.89
C VAL A 376 14.43 -8.63 23.04
N THR A 377 15.70 -8.41 22.72
CA THR A 377 16.68 -7.86 23.63
C THR A 377 16.93 -6.41 23.26
N SER A 378 16.81 -5.50 24.23
CA SER A 378 17.08 -4.07 24.08
C SER A 378 17.97 -3.62 25.24
N GLY A 379 19.21 -3.23 24.94
CA GLY A 379 20.24 -2.99 25.94
C GLY A 379 20.45 -4.21 26.84
N SER A 380 20.28 -4.05 28.15
CA SER A 380 20.38 -5.15 29.12
C SER A 380 19.05 -5.86 29.42
N SER A 381 17.96 -5.50 28.73
CA SER A 381 16.63 -6.04 28.96
C SER A 381 16.26 -7.04 27.88
N THR A 382 15.70 -8.19 28.25
CA THR A 382 15.17 -9.20 27.31
C THR A 382 13.74 -9.54 27.70
N SER A 383 12.84 -9.60 26.72
CA SER A 383 11.43 -9.93 26.91
C SER A 383 10.93 -10.80 25.76
N SER A 384 9.96 -11.68 26.02
CA SER A 384 9.42 -12.63 25.04
C SER A 384 7.89 -12.65 25.09
N GLN A 385 7.27 -12.75 23.92
CA GLN A 385 5.83 -12.81 23.71
C GLN A 385 5.48 -13.87 22.65
N ILE A 386 4.30 -14.49 22.77
CA ILE A 386 3.83 -15.57 21.90
C ILE A 386 2.56 -15.11 21.18
N VAL A 387 2.51 -15.39 19.88
CA VAL A 387 1.32 -15.25 19.02
C VAL A 387 0.89 -16.64 18.58
N ASP A 388 -0.26 -17.11 19.06
CA ASP A 388 -0.81 -18.45 18.82
C ASP A 388 -1.93 -18.48 17.78
N LYS A 389 -2.20 -17.35 17.12
CA LYS A 389 -3.28 -17.17 16.15
C LYS A 389 -2.74 -16.78 14.78
N ALA A 390 -3.45 -17.22 13.74
CA ALA A 390 -3.23 -16.73 12.38
C ALA A 390 -3.52 -15.22 12.26
N GLY A 391 -3.07 -14.61 11.17
CA GLY A 391 -3.15 -13.16 10.94
C GLY A 391 -1.85 -12.43 11.23
N VAL A 392 -1.87 -11.12 11.10
CA VAL A 392 -0.76 -10.23 11.46
C VAL A 392 -1.05 -9.61 12.82
N HIS A 393 -0.11 -9.75 13.76
CA HIS A 393 -0.25 -9.26 15.13
C HIS A 393 0.87 -8.27 15.45
N THR A 394 0.51 -7.15 16.05
CA THR A 394 1.46 -6.15 16.55
C THR A 394 1.78 -6.40 18.02
N LEU A 395 3.04 -6.68 18.31
CA LEU A 395 3.59 -6.82 19.65
C LEU A 395 4.35 -5.55 20.03
N SER A 396 4.40 -5.25 21.32
CA SER A 396 5.18 -4.13 21.87
C SER A 396 6.11 -4.63 22.97
N PHE A 397 7.40 -4.29 22.84
CA PHE A 397 8.46 -4.64 23.79
C PHE A 397 9.07 -3.37 24.38
N PRO A 398 9.46 -3.36 25.67
CA PRO A 398 10.10 -2.19 26.27
C PRO A 398 11.42 -1.84 25.56
N MET A 399 11.58 -0.57 25.19
CA MET A 399 12.83 -0.06 24.63
C MET A 399 13.77 0.43 25.74
N LYS A 400 15.07 0.13 25.60
CA LYS A 400 16.16 0.66 26.43
C LYS A 400 17.31 1.12 25.55
N ALA A 401 18.11 2.05 26.08
CA ALA A 401 19.34 2.45 25.41
C ALA A 401 20.32 1.26 25.29
N GLY A 402 20.90 1.10 24.12
CA GLY A 402 21.84 0.01 23.80
C GLY A 402 21.44 -0.73 22.52
N ALA A 403 22.20 -1.78 22.19
CA ALA A 403 21.92 -2.62 21.04
C ALA A 403 20.55 -3.30 21.15
N VAL A 404 19.90 -3.51 20.01
CA VAL A 404 18.63 -4.25 19.90
C VAL A 404 18.84 -5.49 19.05
N SER A 405 18.36 -6.65 19.51
CA SER A 405 18.37 -7.92 18.77
C SER A 405 17.05 -8.67 18.90
N PHE A 406 16.77 -9.56 17.94
CA PHE A 406 15.51 -10.28 17.79
C PHE A 406 15.73 -11.79 17.64
N GLU A 407 14.85 -12.58 18.23
CA GLU A 407 14.79 -14.03 18.02
C GLU A 407 13.34 -14.41 17.72
N MET A 408 13.13 -15.16 16.63
CA MET A 408 11.82 -15.66 16.21
C MET A 408 11.83 -17.19 16.24
N LYS A 409 10.88 -17.78 16.98
CA LYS A 409 10.63 -19.22 16.98
C LYS A 409 9.27 -19.49 16.38
N MET A 410 9.24 -20.27 15.31
CA MET A 410 7.99 -20.73 14.70
C MET A 410 7.47 -21.95 15.47
N ASP A 411 6.15 -22.02 15.66
CA ASP A 411 5.51 -23.07 16.47
C ASP A 411 5.63 -24.49 15.88
N ASN A 412 5.99 -24.62 14.59
CA ASN A 412 5.92 -25.90 13.88
C ASN A 412 7.25 -26.59 13.52
N ASP A 413 8.44 -26.03 13.77
CA ASP A 413 9.69 -26.71 13.35
C ASP A 413 10.87 -26.65 14.33
N GLY A 414 10.63 -26.45 15.63
CA GLY A 414 11.58 -26.78 16.71
C GLY A 414 13.00 -26.16 16.61
N ARG A 415 13.24 -25.22 15.70
CA ARG A 415 14.51 -24.54 15.50
C ARG A 415 14.25 -23.02 15.57
N PRO A 416 14.96 -22.30 16.44
CA PRO A 416 14.95 -20.84 16.40
C PRO A 416 15.57 -20.37 15.09
N SER A 417 14.88 -19.50 14.37
CA SER A 417 15.54 -18.61 13.42
C SER A 417 16.06 -17.44 14.23
N ILE A 418 17.35 -17.46 14.53
CA ILE A 418 18.03 -16.34 15.19
C ILE A 418 18.27 -15.28 14.12
N PHE A 419 17.62 -14.13 14.28
CA PHE A 419 17.85 -12.96 13.45
C PHE A 419 18.73 -11.98 14.21
N GLU A 420 20.05 -12.12 14.08
CA GLU A 420 20.99 -11.09 14.54
C GLU A 420 21.00 -9.92 13.53
N GLY A 421 20.03 -9.02 13.68
CA GLY A 421 20.14 -7.69 13.11
C GLY A 421 21.00 -6.82 14.02
N ASP A 422 22.24 -6.49 13.62
CA ASP A 422 23.00 -5.43 14.29
C ASP A 422 22.37 -4.10 13.86
N SER A 423 21.51 -3.55 14.70
CA SER A 423 20.90 -2.25 14.47
C SER A 423 21.96 -1.16 14.67
N SER A 424 22.72 -0.87 13.61
CA SER A 424 23.13 0.51 13.37
C SER A 424 21.88 1.40 13.45
N PRO A 425 21.97 2.69 13.87
CA PRO A 425 20.80 3.52 14.18
C PRO A 425 20.05 3.90 12.89
N SER A 426 19.37 2.92 12.33
CA SER A 426 18.46 3.01 11.21
C SER A 426 17.09 2.56 11.74
N PHE A 427 16.13 3.46 11.62
CA PHE A 427 14.72 3.19 11.87
C PHE A 427 14.32 2.03 10.94
N ASN A 428 13.96 0.88 11.54
CA ASN A 428 13.43 -0.34 10.90
C ASN A 428 14.46 -1.22 10.19
N ALA A 429 14.34 -2.54 10.40
CA ALA A 429 14.90 -3.54 9.50
C ALA A 429 13.96 -4.73 9.33
N VAL A 430 14.25 -5.54 8.30
CA VAL A 430 13.58 -6.80 8.01
C VAL A 430 14.66 -7.88 8.06
N SER A 431 14.36 -9.01 8.68
CA SER A 431 15.26 -10.16 8.73
C SER A 431 14.61 -11.38 8.07
N GLU A 432 15.34 -12.04 7.16
CA GLU A 432 14.87 -13.16 6.33
C GLU A 432 15.86 -14.33 6.37
N GLU A 433 15.38 -15.57 6.24
CA GLU A 433 16.27 -16.73 6.00
C GLU A 433 16.49 -16.95 4.48
N PRO A 434 17.71 -17.24 4.02
CA PRO A 434 17.94 -17.68 2.65
C PRO A 434 17.38 -19.09 2.44
N GLY A 435 16.44 -19.26 1.50
CA GLY A 435 15.88 -20.56 1.15
C GLY A 435 16.91 -21.54 0.58
N LEU A 436 17.18 -22.63 1.29
CA LEU A 436 17.95 -23.78 0.80
C LEU A 436 17.09 -24.59 -0.19
N THR A 437 17.30 -24.39 -1.49
CA THR A 437 16.86 -25.35 -2.51
C THR A 437 18.02 -26.31 -2.81
N SER A 438 17.91 -27.54 -2.28
CA SER A 438 18.85 -28.62 -2.59
C SER A 438 18.46 -29.28 -3.92
N GLY A 439 19.25 -29.05 -4.97
CA GLY A 439 19.22 -29.80 -6.23
C GLY A 439 20.67 -30.11 -6.67
N PRO A 440 20.96 -31.30 -7.23
CA PRO A 440 22.32 -31.80 -7.33
C PRO A 440 23.09 -31.10 -8.46
N SER A 441 24.23 -30.48 -8.12
CA SER A 441 25.18 -29.99 -9.10
C SER A 441 25.98 -31.16 -9.69
N SER A 442 25.83 -31.36 -11.00
CA SER A 442 26.77 -32.17 -11.78
C SER A 442 27.84 -31.25 -12.35
N SER A 443 29.08 -31.59 -12.04
CA SER A 443 30.30 -31.00 -12.54
C SER A 443 30.42 -31.14 -14.07
N ASN A 444 30.86 -30.08 -14.74
CA ASN A 444 31.86 -30.23 -15.81
C ASN A 444 32.65 -28.94 -16.02
N SER A 445 33.96 -29.13 -15.91
CA SER A 445 35.07 -28.21 -16.11
C SER A 445 35.38 -28.03 -17.61
N ALA A 446 35.88 -26.85 -17.98
CA ALA A 446 37.06 -26.68 -18.87
C ALA A 446 37.45 -25.19 -19.04
N ASP A 447 38.64 -24.87 -18.51
CA ASP A 447 39.68 -23.92 -18.91
C ASP A 447 39.47 -22.92 -20.07
N THR A 448 39.95 -21.68 -19.86
CA THR A 448 41.16 -21.15 -20.56
C THR A 448 41.71 -19.90 -19.84
N ILE A 449 43.04 -19.87 -19.71
CA ILE A 449 43.95 -18.92 -19.05
C ILE A 449 44.46 -17.84 -20.03
N GLN A 450 44.72 -16.61 -19.55
CA GLN A 450 45.95 -15.79 -19.82
C GLN A 450 45.87 -14.44 -19.05
N THR A 451 46.57 -14.28 -17.91
CA THR A 451 47.94 -13.71 -17.69
C THR A 451 48.12 -12.20 -17.91
N ALA A 452 48.46 -11.47 -16.84
CA ALA A 452 49.67 -10.63 -16.75
C ALA A 452 49.93 -10.21 -15.28
N ALA A 453 51.21 -10.27 -14.88
CA ALA A 453 51.72 -10.15 -13.52
C ALA A 453 52.75 -9.01 -13.39
N ALA A 454 52.96 -8.50 -12.17
CA ALA A 454 54.24 -8.08 -11.55
C ALA A 454 53.97 -7.23 -10.29
N SER A 455 54.81 -7.12 -9.24
CA SER A 455 55.61 -8.02 -8.38
C SER A 455 56.37 -7.12 -7.38
N HIS A 456 56.43 -7.47 -6.09
CA HIS A 456 57.57 -7.33 -5.12
C HIS A 456 57.11 -7.42 -3.65
N THR A 457 57.30 -8.56 -2.94
CA THR A 457 58.37 -8.94 -1.96
C THR A 457 58.37 -8.12 -0.65
N THR A 458 58.47 -8.63 0.61
CA THR A 458 58.69 -9.95 1.26
C THR A 458 58.51 -9.76 2.78
N GLY A 459 58.06 -10.79 3.52
CA GLY A 459 58.19 -10.87 4.99
C GLY A 459 57.32 -11.98 5.60
N VAL A 460 57.94 -13.05 6.09
CA VAL A 460 57.32 -14.25 6.70
C VAL A 460 57.49 -14.16 8.21
N ASP A 461 56.40 -14.32 8.99
CA ASP A 461 56.43 -15.17 10.18
C ASP A 461 55.01 -15.62 10.59
N GLY A 462 54.90 -16.86 11.06
CA GLY A 462 53.65 -17.62 11.17
C GLY A 462 52.77 -17.33 12.40
N GLY A 463 51.47 -17.58 12.24
CA GLY A 463 50.51 -17.63 13.35
C GLY A 463 49.07 -17.80 12.89
N VAL A 464 48.52 -19.00 13.12
CA VAL A 464 47.09 -19.34 13.25
C VAL A 464 46.15 -18.91 12.10
N VAL A 465 45.76 -19.88 11.27
CA VAL A 465 44.66 -19.72 10.30
C VAL A 465 43.34 -19.65 11.08
N ALA A 466 42.89 -18.42 11.37
CA ALA A 466 41.49 -18.15 11.65
C ALA A 466 40.72 -18.31 10.33
N LEU A 467 39.71 -19.18 10.32
CA LEU A 467 38.77 -19.29 9.22
C LEU A 467 38.06 -17.94 9.08
N ALA A 468 38.16 -17.37 7.88
CA ALA A 468 37.52 -16.12 7.50
C ALA A 468 36.03 -16.16 7.83
N SER A 469 35.54 -15.07 8.42
CA SER A 469 34.12 -14.75 8.55
C SER A 469 33.43 -14.96 7.20
N PRO A 470 32.24 -15.59 7.14
CA PRO A 470 31.48 -15.61 5.91
C PRO A 470 31.18 -14.17 5.52
N GLU A 471 31.50 -13.85 4.27
CA GLU A 471 31.22 -12.57 3.64
C GLU A 471 29.79 -12.13 3.96
N THR A 472 29.66 -10.97 4.59
CA THR A 472 28.41 -10.24 4.63
C THR A 472 27.99 -10.06 3.18
N LEU A 473 26.91 -10.72 2.76
CA LEU A 473 26.18 -10.37 1.55
C LEU A 473 25.63 -8.98 1.78
N THR A 474 26.45 -7.97 1.53
CA THR A 474 25.97 -6.64 1.21
C THR A 474 25.17 -6.81 -0.06
N MET A 475 23.84 -6.77 0.05
CA MET A 475 23.00 -6.48 -1.09
C MET A 475 23.36 -5.07 -1.56
N SER A 476 24.33 -5.01 -2.47
CA SER A 476 24.66 -3.84 -3.26
C SER A 476 23.48 -3.56 -4.19
N GLY A 477 22.51 -2.83 -3.66
CA GLY A 477 21.28 -2.46 -4.37
C GLY A 477 20.51 -1.36 -3.65
N CYS A 478 21.18 -0.47 -2.92
CA CYS A 478 20.63 0.77 -2.36
C CYS A 478 21.77 1.63 -1.80
N GLY A 479 22.61 2.16 -2.69
CA GLY A 479 23.66 3.10 -2.32
C GLY A 479 23.80 4.16 -3.39
N MET A 480 23.27 5.36 -3.13
CA MET A 480 23.86 6.58 -3.69
C MET A 480 24.60 7.30 -2.57
N SER A 481 25.92 7.36 -2.71
CA SER A 481 26.74 8.33 -2.00
C SER A 481 26.46 9.71 -2.60
N VAL A 482 26.10 10.68 -1.78
CA VAL A 482 26.33 12.08 -2.11
C VAL A 482 27.39 12.60 -1.15
N GLN A 483 28.62 12.72 -1.68
CA GLN A 483 29.65 13.55 -1.08
C GLN A 483 29.15 15.00 -1.08
N GLY A 484 29.21 15.62 0.09
CA GLY A 484 28.72 16.98 0.28
C GLY A 484 29.52 18.04 -0.47
N ARG A 485 28.91 19.23 -0.52
CA ARG A 485 29.60 20.49 -0.26
C ARG A 485 28.80 21.32 0.71
#